data_AF-A0A7G4A2L8-F1
#
_entry.id   AF-A0A7G4A2L8-F1
#
_cell.length_a   1.000
_cell.length_b   1.000
_cell.length_c   1.000
_cell.angle_alpha   90.00
_cell.angle_beta   90.00
_cell.angle_gamma   90.00
#
_symmetry.space_group_name_H-M   'P 1'
#
loop_
_entity.id
_entity.type
_entity.pdbx_description
1 polymer ?
#
loop_
_entity_poly.entity_id
_entity_poly.type
_entity_poly.pdbx_seq_one_letter_code
_entity_poly.pdbx_strand_id
1 'polypeptide(L)'
;MRYKITEQFARGEEKVIAEFGELNDTRIFLAKKSANADLEKQKIIFRLYDDSDLVHEINRENISVAYAKFAEGNGDLNLIQLPFHVMIRTQTILEKRGIANFNDKNDANLFIISKCESDESIQDNDLFFLFKGQNLIDTLTRIINTHREKEATRSTRNEKKATFHPTPMPRRPTPPGGPSDCWIEEEEDDDNQ
;
A
#
# COMPACT_ATOMS: atom_id res chain seq x y z
N MET A 1 -18.13 8.65 -17.50
CA MET A 1 -16.72 8.24 -17.51
C MET A 1 -16.41 7.63 -16.17
N ARG A 2 -16.30 6.30 -16.16
CA ARG A 2 -15.77 5.56 -15.02
C ARG A 2 -14.62 4.70 -15.53
N TYR A 3 -13.45 4.93 -14.96
CA TYR A 3 -12.27 4.20 -15.35
C TYR A 3 -12.17 2.93 -14.53
N LYS A 4 -12.04 1.77 -15.18
CA LYS A 4 -11.94 0.48 -14.50
C LYS A 4 -10.59 -0.15 -14.80
N ILE A 5 -9.99 -0.71 -13.77
CA ILE A 5 -8.73 -1.45 -13.90
C ILE A 5 -9.02 -2.92 -13.66
N THR A 6 -8.55 -3.75 -14.58
CA THR A 6 -8.52 -5.19 -14.41
C THR A 6 -7.09 -5.69 -14.22
N GLU A 7 -6.97 -6.82 -13.53
CA GLU A 7 -5.76 -7.62 -13.47
C GLU A 7 -6.01 -9.01 -14.06
N GLN A 8 -4.98 -9.56 -14.69
CA GLN A 8 -5.00 -10.91 -15.22
C GLN A 8 -3.62 -11.58 -15.07
N PHE A 9 -3.61 -12.76 -14.46
CA PHE A 9 -2.43 -13.63 -14.46
C PHE A 9 -2.40 -14.49 -15.72
N ALA A 10 -1.21 -14.99 -16.10
CA ALA A 10 -1.01 -15.81 -17.31
C ALA A 10 -1.98 -16.99 -17.50
N ARG A 11 -2.48 -17.58 -16.40
CA ARG A 11 -3.45 -18.68 -16.40
C ARG A 11 -4.73 -18.35 -15.63
N GLY A 12 -4.91 -17.09 -15.25
CA GLY A 12 -6.05 -16.63 -14.46
C GLY A 12 -7.13 -15.99 -15.31
N GLU A 13 -8.34 -15.96 -14.78
CA GLU A 13 -9.40 -15.10 -15.31
C GLU A 13 -9.05 -13.63 -15.09
N GLU A 14 -9.46 -12.80 -16.04
CA GLU A 14 -9.41 -11.36 -15.89
C GLU A 14 -10.43 -10.90 -14.83
N LYS A 15 -10.00 -10.02 -13.90
CA LYS A 15 -10.82 -9.55 -12.78
C LYS A 15 -10.71 -8.04 -12.62
N VAL A 16 -11.82 -7.37 -12.36
CA VAL A 16 -11.81 -5.95 -11.98
C VAL A 16 -11.28 -5.80 -10.56
N ILE A 17 -10.31 -4.92 -10.38
CA ILE A 17 -9.69 -4.65 -9.08
C ILE A 17 -10.00 -3.27 -8.55
N ALA A 18 -10.24 -2.30 -9.42
CA ALA A 18 -10.46 -0.92 -9.03
C ALA A 18 -11.30 -0.15 -10.05
N GLU A 19 -12.00 0.86 -9.56
CA GLU A 19 -12.81 1.80 -10.35
C GLU A 19 -12.53 3.23 -9.87
N PHE A 20 -12.40 4.18 -10.78
CA PHE A 20 -12.04 5.57 -10.48
C PHE A 20 -12.93 6.56 -11.23
N GLY A 21 -13.13 7.72 -10.63
CA GLY A 21 -13.81 8.85 -11.29
C GLY A 21 -12.89 9.66 -12.22
N GLU A 22 -11.57 9.59 -12.02
CA GLU A 22 -10.59 10.43 -12.72
C GLU A 22 -9.46 9.60 -13.32
N LEU A 23 -9.05 9.94 -14.55
CA LEU A 23 -7.96 9.25 -15.26
C LEU A 23 -6.61 9.43 -14.54
N ASN A 24 -6.37 10.59 -13.94
CA ASN A 24 -5.12 10.83 -13.21
C ASN A 24 -4.94 9.85 -12.05
N ASP A 25 -6.02 9.60 -11.32
CA ASP A 25 -6.03 8.69 -10.17
C ASP A 25 -5.73 7.24 -10.61
N THR A 26 -6.24 6.83 -11.77
CA THR A 26 -5.91 5.51 -12.33
C THR A 26 -4.43 5.37 -12.62
N ARG A 27 -3.78 6.43 -13.14
CA ARG A 27 -2.35 6.41 -13.47
C ARG A 27 -1.49 6.31 -12.21
N ILE A 28 -1.84 7.05 -11.16
CA ILE A 28 -1.14 7.00 -9.88
C ILE A 28 -1.20 5.57 -9.31
N PHE A 29 -2.41 5.00 -9.25
CA PHE A 29 -2.59 3.65 -8.73
C PHE A 29 -1.86 2.61 -9.58
N LEU A 30 -2.04 2.65 -10.91
CA LEU A 30 -1.48 1.68 -11.84
C LEU A 30 0.06 1.71 -11.84
N ALA A 31 0.67 2.89 -11.74
CA ALA A 31 2.12 3.04 -11.63
C ALA A 31 2.66 2.36 -10.37
N LYS A 32 2.05 2.58 -9.20
CA LYS A 32 2.49 1.95 -7.95
C LYS A 32 2.22 0.43 -7.95
N LYS A 33 1.04 0.01 -8.42
CA LYS A 33 0.64 -1.40 -8.47
C LYS A 33 1.53 -2.21 -9.40
N SER A 34 1.84 -1.69 -10.59
CA SER A 34 2.76 -2.34 -11.53
C SER A 34 4.20 -2.42 -10.99
N ALA A 35 4.70 -1.35 -10.36
CA ALA A 35 6.02 -1.38 -9.72
C ALA A 35 6.11 -2.43 -8.60
N ASN A 36 5.06 -2.59 -7.79
CA ASN A 36 5.01 -3.65 -6.78
C ASN A 36 5.00 -5.04 -7.40
N ALA A 37 4.24 -5.24 -8.48
CA ALA A 37 4.22 -6.52 -9.21
C ALA A 37 5.60 -6.86 -9.78
N ASP A 38 6.33 -5.88 -10.31
CA ASP A 38 7.71 -6.06 -10.80
C ASP A 38 8.66 -6.48 -9.66
N LEU A 39 8.57 -5.83 -8.49
CA LEU A 39 9.38 -6.15 -7.31
C LEU A 39 9.13 -7.58 -6.83
N GLU A 40 7.88 -8.03 -6.88
CA GLU A 40 7.47 -9.39 -6.53
C GLU A 40 7.68 -10.41 -7.66
N LYS A 41 8.17 -9.97 -8.82
CA LYS A 41 8.37 -10.78 -10.03
C LYS A 41 7.08 -11.49 -10.49
N GLN A 42 5.94 -10.83 -10.28
CA GLN A 42 4.63 -11.35 -10.66
C GLN A 42 4.32 -11.04 -12.12
N LYS A 43 3.88 -12.08 -12.84
CA LYS A 43 3.51 -12.00 -14.26
C LYS A 43 2.04 -11.62 -14.40
N ILE A 44 1.76 -10.32 -14.32
CA ILE A 44 0.40 -9.77 -14.38
C ILE A 44 0.25 -8.85 -15.58
N ILE A 45 -0.88 -8.98 -16.27
CA ILE A 45 -1.37 -8.03 -17.26
C ILE A 45 -2.35 -7.10 -16.54
N PHE A 46 -2.11 -5.80 -16.62
CA PHE A 46 -3.07 -4.81 -16.15
C PHE A 46 -3.72 -4.12 -17.34
N ARG A 47 -5.04 -3.94 -17.30
CA ARG A 47 -5.78 -3.22 -18.34
C ARG A 47 -6.63 -2.12 -17.72
N LEU A 48 -6.67 -0.98 -18.40
CA LEU A 48 -7.47 0.18 -18.06
C LEU A 48 -8.55 0.35 -19.11
N TYR A 49 -9.79 0.40 -18.67
CA TYR A 49 -10.97 0.63 -19.49
C TYR A 49 -11.61 1.97 -19.14
N ASP A 50 -12.13 2.69 -20.14
CA ASP A 50 -13.10 3.77 -19.95
C ASP A 50 -14.48 3.22 -20.31
N ASP A 51 -15.31 3.02 -19.30
CA ASP A 51 -16.58 2.30 -19.37
C ASP A 51 -16.43 0.86 -19.91
N SER A 52 -16.33 0.65 -21.23
CA SER A 52 -16.10 -0.65 -21.88
C SER A 52 -14.96 -0.67 -22.88
N ASP A 53 -14.39 0.49 -23.20
CA ASP A 53 -13.34 0.61 -24.19
C ASP A 53 -11.96 0.45 -23.54
N LEU A 54 -11.12 -0.43 -24.10
CA LEU A 54 -9.75 -0.60 -23.64
C LEU A 54 -8.92 0.64 -23.99
N VAL A 55 -8.49 1.37 -22.96
CA VAL A 55 -7.69 2.60 -23.10
C VAL A 55 -6.20 2.32 -23.02
N HIS A 56 -5.80 1.44 -22.10
CA HIS A 56 -4.39 1.16 -21.87
C HIS A 56 -4.18 -0.28 -21.39
N GLU A 57 -3.13 -0.94 -21.90
CA GLU A 57 -2.71 -2.27 -21.47
C GLU A 57 -1.22 -2.24 -21.07
N ILE A 58 -0.90 -2.85 -19.94
CA ILE A 58 0.46 -3.12 -19.47
C ILE A 58 0.68 -4.62 -19.49
N ASN A 59 1.39 -5.11 -20.51
CA ASN A 59 1.82 -6.50 -20.66
C ASN A 59 3.32 -6.56 -20.95
N ARG A 60 4.15 -6.24 -19.96
CA ARG A 60 5.62 -6.13 -20.14
C ARG A 60 6.28 -7.44 -20.54
N GLU A 61 5.74 -8.57 -20.09
CA GLU A 61 6.28 -9.89 -20.38
C GLU A 61 5.71 -10.54 -21.65
N ASN A 62 4.89 -9.83 -22.42
CA ASN A 62 4.21 -10.36 -23.62
C ASN A 62 3.53 -11.70 -23.35
N ILE A 63 2.84 -11.78 -22.21
CA ILE A 63 2.16 -12.98 -21.77
C ILE A 63 1.01 -13.23 -22.73
N SER A 64 1.02 -14.40 -23.39
CA SER A 64 -0.12 -14.88 -24.15
C SER A 64 -1.16 -15.43 -23.18
N VAL A 65 -2.34 -14.83 -23.16
CA VAL A 65 -3.49 -15.26 -22.36
C VAL A 65 -4.57 -15.82 -23.27
N ALA A 66 -5.18 -16.92 -22.85
CA ALA A 66 -6.24 -17.58 -23.60
C ALA A 66 -7.65 -17.10 -23.23
N TYR A 67 -7.79 -16.23 -22.23
CA TYR A 67 -9.09 -15.86 -21.67
C TYR A 67 -9.15 -14.43 -21.17
N ALA A 68 -9.09 -13.46 -22.08
CA ALA A 68 -9.18 -12.03 -21.75
C ALA A 68 -10.64 -11.56 -21.90
N LYS A 69 -11.51 -12.04 -20.99
CA LYS A 69 -12.97 -11.91 -21.02
C LYS A 69 -13.47 -10.51 -21.40
N PHE A 70 -12.88 -9.46 -20.82
CA PHE A 70 -13.31 -8.08 -21.05
C PHE A 70 -12.65 -7.48 -22.29
N ALA A 71 -11.37 -7.77 -22.52
CA ALA A 71 -10.66 -7.30 -23.72
C ALA A 71 -11.23 -7.88 -25.02
N GLU A 72 -11.79 -9.10 -24.98
CA GLU A 72 -12.45 -9.76 -26.11
C GLU A 72 -13.89 -9.28 -26.35
N GLY A 73 -14.41 -8.35 -25.52
CA GLY A 73 -15.79 -7.85 -25.61
C GLY A 73 -16.85 -8.85 -25.11
N ASN A 74 -16.43 -9.93 -24.46
CA ASN A 74 -17.30 -11.03 -24.02
C ASN A 74 -17.83 -10.88 -22.58
N GLY A 75 -17.45 -9.81 -21.86
CA GLY A 75 -17.82 -9.58 -20.46
C GLY A 75 -18.34 -8.17 -20.19
N ASP A 76 -19.31 -8.05 -19.29
CA ASP A 76 -19.84 -6.76 -18.85
C ASP A 76 -19.16 -6.29 -17.55
N LEU A 77 -18.34 -5.24 -17.68
CA LEU A 77 -17.62 -4.61 -16.58
C LEU A 77 -18.56 -3.93 -15.57
N ASN A 78 -19.81 -3.63 -15.92
CA ASN A 78 -20.73 -2.82 -15.12
C ASN A 78 -21.44 -3.54 -13.98
N LEU A 79 -21.46 -4.88 -14.00
CA LEU A 79 -22.10 -5.70 -12.98
C LEU A 79 -21.25 -5.88 -11.71
N ILE A 80 -19.98 -5.47 -11.71
CA ILE A 80 -19.04 -5.78 -10.63
C ILE A 80 -19.12 -4.72 -9.53
N GLN A 81 -19.62 -5.11 -8.37
CA GLN A 81 -19.66 -4.25 -7.19
C GLN A 81 -18.38 -4.40 -6.37
N LEU A 82 -17.63 -3.31 -6.26
CA LEU A 82 -16.40 -3.23 -5.46
C LEU A 82 -16.73 -2.84 -4.01
N PRO A 83 -16.36 -3.65 -3.00
CA PRO A 83 -16.82 -3.46 -1.63
C PRO A 83 -16.11 -2.34 -0.86
N PHE A 84 -14.91 -1.93 -1.26
CA PHE A 84 -14.14 -0.89 -0.58
C PHE A 84 -14.28 0.44 -1.32
N HIS A 85 -14.65 1.50 -0.59
CA HIS A 85 -14.91 2.82 -1.16
C HIS A 85 -13.98 3.84 -0.52
N VAL A 86 -13.24 4.57 -1.35
CA VAL A 86 -12.37 5.66 -0.93
C VAL A 86 -13.06 6.99 -1.22
N MET A 87 -13.24 7.78 -0.17
CA MET A 87 -13.75 9.15 -0.27
C MET A 87 -12.70 10.13 0.21
N ILE A 88 -12.72 11.34 -0.34
CA ILE A 88 -11.90 12.45 0.11
C ILE A 88 -12.79 13.62 0.54
N ARG A 89 -12.36 14.32 1.58
CA ARG A 89 -12.85 15.64 1.95
C ARG A 89 -11.66 16.60 1.92
N THR A 90 -11.72 17.58 1.04
CA THR A 90 -10.68 18.60 0.95
C THR A 90 -10.97 19.76 1.89
N GLN A 91 -9.97 20.56 2.21
CA GLN A 91 -10.18 21.76 3.02
C GLN A 91 -11.13 22.78 2.35
N THR A 92 -11.13 22.82 1.01
CA THR A 92 -11.94 23.73 0.20
C THR A 92 -13.38 23.26 0.02
N ILE A 93 -13.65 21.95 0.09
CA ILE A 93 -14.96 21.35 -0.14
C ILE A 93 -15.34 20.53 1.10
N LEU A 94 -16.34 21.00 1.85
CA LEU A 94 -16.79 20.33 3.07
C LEU A 94 -17.45 18.96 2.81
N GLU A 95 -18.00 18.74 1.63
CA GLU A 95 -18.66 17.49 1.26
C GLU A 95 -17.64 16.39 0.94
N LYS A 96 -17.97 15.15 1.34
CA LYS A 96 -17.18 13.97 0.99
C LYS A 96 -17.48 13.60 -0.46
N ARG A 97 -16.46 13.53 -1.31
CA ARG A 97 -16.59 13.01 -2.67
C ARG A 97 -15.95 11.62 -2.78
N GLY A 98 -16.63 10.69 -3.46
CA GLY A 98 -16.04 9.41 -3.82
C GLY A 98 -14.99 9.60 -4.92
N ILE A 99 -13.82 8.98 -4.78
CA ILE A 99 -12.73 9.09 -5.77
C ILE A 99 -12.39 7.75 -6.40
N ALA A 100 -12.49 6.66 -5.64
CA ALA A 100 -12.13 5.34 -6.10
C ALA A 100 -12.84 4.23 -5.33
N ASN A 101 -13.06 3.09 -5.97
CA ASN A 101 -13.56 1.86 -5.37
C ASN A 101 -12.58 0.71 -5.65
N PHE A 102 -12.48 -0.25 -4.73
CA PHE A 102 -11.52 -1.35 -4.80
C PHE A 102 -12.12 -2.69 -4.39
N ASN A 103 -11.58 -3.76 -4.98
CA ASN A 103 -11.89 -5.13 -4.59
C ASN A 103 -11.18 -5.55 -3.31
N ASP A 104 -9.96 -5.04 -3.10
CA ASP A 104 -9.12 -5.36 -1.95
C ASP A 104 -8.80 -4.13 -1.09
N LYS A 105 -8.67 -4.35 0.23
CA LYS A 105 -8.36 -3.29 1.20
C LYS A 105 -6.94 -2.74 1.00
N ASN A 106 -5.97 -3.60 0.71
CA ASN A 106 -4.58 -3.18 0.58
C ASN A 106 -4.40 -2.31 -0.66
N ASP A 107 -5.14 -2.60 -1.73
CA ASP A 107 -5.14 -1.77 -2.93
C ASP A 107 -5.71 -0.37 -2.68
N ALA A 108 -6.79 -0.29 -1.89
CA ALA A 108 -7.34 1.00 -1.47
C ALA A 108 -6.31 1.80 -0.64
N ASN A 109 -5.63 1.14 0.30
CA ASN A 109 -4.57 1.78 1.09
C ASN A 109 -3.38 2.21 0.23
N LEU A 110 -2.94 1.34 -0.69
CA LEU A 110 -1.85 1.62 -1.63
C LEU A 110 -2.16 2.86 -2.45
N PHE A 111 -3.40 2.97 -2.94
CA PHE A 111 -3.85 4.15 -3.66
C PHE A 111 -3.81 5.41 -2.81
N ILE A 112 -4.37 5.39 -1.60
CA ILE A 112 -4.40 6.56 -0.71
C ILE A 112 -2.97 7.05 -0.41
N ILE A 113 -2.05 6.13 -0.13
CA ILE A 113 -0.64 6.45 0.11
C ILE A 113 -0.03 7.08 -1.16
N SER A 114 -0.17 6.40 -2.30
CA SER A 114 0.41 6.85 -3.58
C SER A 114 -0.13 8.22 -4.01
N LYS A 115 -1.41 8.49 -3.74
CA LYS A 115 -2.03 9.78 -4.02
C LYS A 115 -1.49 10.87 -3.11
N CYS A 116 -1.32 10.62 -1.82
CA CYS A 116 -0.65 11.55 -0.90
C CYS A 116 0.82 11.83 -1.26
N GLU A 117 1.52 10.88 -1.88
CA GLU A 117 2.91 11.02 -2.34
C GLU A 117 3.00 11.84 -3.65
N SER A 118 2.14 11.54 -4.62
CA SER A 118 2.33 11.96 -6.02
C SER A 118 1.44 13.13 -6.45
N ASP A 119 0.35 13.40 -5.72
CA ASP A 119 -0.62 14.44 -6.08
C ASP A 119 -0.36 15.70 -5.24
N GLU A 120 0.25 16.71 -5.86
CA GLU A 120 0.56 17.99 -5.23
C GLU A 120 -0.68 18.80 -4.84
N SER A 121 -1.85 18.47 -5.40
CA SER A 121 -3.09 19.15 -5.03
C SER A 121 -3.57 18.81 -3.63
N ILE A 122 -3.12 17.67 -3.08
CA ILE A 122 -3.51 17.17 -1.77
C ILE A 122 -2.82 17.94 -0.66
N GLN A 123 -3.62 18.59 0.17
CA GLN A 123 -3.18 19.33 1.35
C GLN A 123 -3.05 18.40 2.56
N ASP A 124 -2.25 18.79 3.54
CA ASP A 124 -2.03 17.98 4.76
C ASP A 124 -3.30 17.77 5.59
N ASN A 125 -4.23 18.72 5.50
CA ASN A 125 -5.52 18.69 6.19
C ASN A 125 -6.60 17.90 5.42
N ASP A 126 -6.31 17.47 4.19
CA ASP A 126 -7.26 16.69 3.42
C ASP A 126 -7.43 15.30 4.05
N LEU A 127 -8.68 14.89 4.19
CA LEU A 127 -9.05 13.66 4.89
C LEU A 127 -9.52 12.62 3.88
N PHE A 128 -8.82 11.49 3.87
CA PHE A 128 -9.24 10.28 3.17
C PHE A 128 -10.03 9.39 4.11
N PHE A 129 -11.13 8.86 3.62
CA PHE A 129 -11.98 7.93 4.34
C PHE A 129 -12.09 6.63 3.56
N LEU A 130 -11.73 5.52 4.19
CA LEU A 130 -11.88 4.19 3.63
C LEU A 130 -13.10 3.51 4.23
N PHE A 131 -14.07 3.16 3.40
CA PHE A 131 -15.28 2.45 3.80
C PHE A 131 -15.29 1.02 3.24
N LYS A 132 -16.00 0.12 3.91
CA LYS A 132 -16.47 -1.16 3.34
C LYS A 132 -17.98 -1.21 3.43
N GLY A 133 -18.64 -1.12 2.28
CA GLY A 133 -20.07 -0.81 2.24
C GLY A 133 -20.36 0.49 2.99
N GLN A 134 -21.15 0.43 4.06
CA GLN A 134 -21.53 1.60 4.87
C GLN A 134 -20.62 1.82 6.09
N ASN A 135 -19.70 0.90 6.38
CA ASN A 135 -18.86 0.96 7.58
C ASN A 135 -17.55 1.70 7.29
N LEU A 136 -17.23 2.73 8.09
CA LEU A 136 -15.93 3.40 8.05
C LEU A 136 -14.87 2.46 8.66
N ILE A 137 -13.83 2.16 7.89
CA ILE A 137 -12.70 1.32 8.31
C ILE A 137 -11.55 2.16 8.83
N ASP A 138 -11.13 3.17 8.05
CA ASP A 138 -9.95 3.97 8.38
C ASP A 138 -10.14 5.43 7.93
N THR A 139 -9.45 6.33 8.61
CA THR A 139 -9.35 7.75 8.25
C THR A 139 -7.87 8.11 8.16
N LEU A 140 -7.44 8.57 6.99
CA LEU A 140 -6.04 8.82 6.69
C LEU A 140 -5.84 10.27 6.27
N THR A 141 -4.69 10.82 6.63
CA THR A 141 -4.18 12.10 6.14
C THR A 141 -2.79 11.89 5.58
N ARG A 142 -2.30 12.86 4.81
CA ARG A 142 -0.91 12.87 4.32
C ARG A 142 0.09 12.71 5.48
N ILE A 143 -0.10 13.44 6.56
CA ILE A 143 0.77 13.37 7.75
C ILE A 143 0.75 11.97 8.38
N ILE A 144 -0.43 11.39 8.61
CA ILE A 144 -0.56 10.05 9.21
C ILE A 144 0.15 9.00 8.35
N ASN A 145 0.02 9.08 7.02
CA ASN A 145 0.70 8.17 6.10
C ASN A 145 2.22 8.30 6.19
N THR A 146 2.75 9.53 6.17
CA THR A 146 4.20 9.74 6.31
C THR A 146 4.76 9.25 7.65
N HIS A 147 3.97 9.29 8.73
CA HIS A 147 4.38 8.75 10.02
C HIS A 147 4.41 7.22 10.02
N ARG A 148 3.39 6.57 9.46
CA ARG A 148 3.32 5.11 9.36
C ARG A 148 4.49 4.53 8.55
N GLU A 149 4.92 5.20 7.48
CA GLU A 149 6.10 4.78 6.70
C GLU A 149 7.41 4.92 7.50
N LYS A 150 7.57 6.00 8.27
CA LYS A 150 8.71 6.19 9.16
C LYS A 150 8.77 5.14 10.27
N GLU A 151 7.63 4.70 10.78
CA GLU A 151 7.56 3.62 11.77
C GLU A 151 7.87 2.25 11.15
N ALA A 152 7.32 1.95 9.98
CA ALA A 152 7.58 0.70 9.26
C ALA A 152 9.08 0.54 8.94
N THR A 153 9.73 1.60 8.46
CA THR A 153 11.18 1.62 8.16
C THR A 153 12.05 1.50 9.43
N ARG A 154 11.62 2.07 10.56
CA ARG A 154 12.30 1.91 11.86
C ARG A 154 12.22 0.47 12.37
N SER A 155 11.08 -0.20 12.21
CA SER A 155 10.92 -1.61 12.60
C SER A 155 11.84 -2.54 11.81
N THR A 156 11.90 -2.38 10.48
CA THR A 156 12.78 -3.19 9.62
C THR A 156 14.27 -2.96 9.89
N ARG A 157 14.66 -1.76 10.33
CA ARG A 157 16.04 -1.44 10.71
C ARG A 157 16.44 -2.07 12.05
N ASN A 158 15.51 -2.15 13.00
CA ASN A 158 15.76 -2.74 14.30
C ASN A 158 15.78 -4.28 14.26
N GLU A 159 14.97 -4.92 13.40
CA GLU A 159 14.97 -6.39 13.25
C GLU A 159 16.29 -6.95 12.69
N LYS A 160 17.05 -6.16 11.92
CA LYS A 160 18.33 -6.60 11.35
C LYS A 160 19.53 -6.41 12.30
N LYS A 161 19.36 -5.79 13.47
CA LYS A 161 20.50 -5.50 14.36
C LYS A 161 20.24 -5.72 15.86
N ALA A 162 18.98 -5.76 16.30
CA ALA A 162 18.65 -5.93 17.71
C ALA A 162 18.07 -7.33 17.96
N THR A 163 18.94 -8.31 18.15
CA THR A 163 18.56 -9.54 18.85
C THR A 163 18.25 -9.14 20.29
N PHE A 164 16.97 -9.03 20.64
CA PHE A 164 16.57 -8.77 22.02
C PHE A 164 16.97 -9.98 22.87
N HIS A 165 18.10 -9.86 23.56
CA HIS A 165 18.50 -10.80 24.59
C HIS A 165 17.90 -10.29 25.90
N PRO A 166 16.77 -10.84 26.38
CA PRO A 166 16.28 -10.48 27.71
C PRO A 166 17.38 -10.79 28.71
N THR A 167 17.90 -9.75 29.37
CA THR A 167 18.86 -9.92 30.45
C THR A 167 18.21 -10.82 31.50
N PRO A 168 18.77 -11.99 31.83
CA PRO A 168 18.13 -12.92 32.73
C PRO A 168 17.95 -12.25 34.09
N MET A 169 16.71 -12.24 34.59
CA MET A 169 16.41 -11.72 35.93
C MET A 169 17.30 -12.43 36.96
N PRO A 170 18.13 -11.71 37.73
CA PRO A 170 18.93 -12.33 38.78
C PRO A 170 17.99 -12.93 39.83
N ARG A 171 17.97 -14.26 39.93
CA ARG A 171 17.08 -15.00 40.85
C ARG A 171 17.49 -14.90 42.32
N ARG A 172 18.52 -14.12 42.65
CA ARG A 172 19.06 -14.00 44.00
C ARG A 172 19.21 -12.52 44.37
N PRO A 173 18.60 -12.07 45.48
CA PRO A 173 18.92 -10.75 46.04
C PRO A 173 20.41 -10.67 46.38
N THR A 174 21.08 -9.62 45.94
CA THR A 174 22.47 -9.36 46.31
C THR A 174 22.54 -9.08 47.82
N PRO A 175 23.37 -9.80 48.60
CA PRO A 175 23.49 -9.54 50.03
C PRO A 175 24.06 -8.13 50.27
N PRO A 176 23.59 -7.42 51.31
CA PRO A 176 24.11 -6.09 51.63
C PRO A 176 25.59 -6.19 52.05
N GLY A 177 26.45 -5.37 51.46
CA GLY A 177 27.88 -5.26 51.81
C GLY A 177 28.88 -5.93 50.87
N GLY A 178 28.46 -6.45 49.71
CA GLY A 178 29.37 -6.86 48.64
C GLY A 178 30.00 -5.64 47.94
N PRO A 179 31.23 -5.73 47.41
CA PRO A 179 31.83 -4.64 46.64
C PRO A 179 30.90 -4.26 45.49
N SER A 180 30.76 -2.95 45.21
CA SER A 180 30.06 -2.50 44.01
C SER A 180 30.71 -3.15 42.80
N ASP A 181 29.92 -3.76 41.91
CA ASP A 181 30.39 -4.12 40.57
C ASP A 181 30.80 -2.82 39.89
N CYS A 182 32.06 -2.45 40.07
CA CYS A 182 32.68 -1.31 39.45
C CYS A 182 32.61 -1.57 37.95
N TRP A 183 32.06 -0.61 37.22
CA TRP A 183 32.20 -0.49 35.77
C TRP A 183 33.66 -0.74 35.41
N ILE A 184 33.94 -1.89 34.81
CA ILE A 184 35.19 -2.12 34.12
C ILE A 184 35.00 -1.38 32.80
N GLU A 185 35.70 -0.25 32.63
CA GLU A 185 35.83 0.38 31.33
C GLU A 185 36.46 -0.66 30.39
N GLU A 186 35.76 -1.01 29.31
CA GLU A 186 36.28 -1.88 28.27
C GLU A 186 37.53 -1.20 27.69
N GLU A 187 38.70 -1.81 27.85
CA GLU A 187 39.92 -1.38 27.18
C GLU A 187 39.66 -1.46 25.67
N GLU A 188 39.81 -0.32 24.98
CA GLU A 188 39.82 -0.25 23.52
C GLU A 188 41.01 -1.08 23.00
N ASP A 189 40.74 -2.28 22.49
CA ASP A 189 41.72 -3.03 21.70
C ASP A 189 41.98 -2.25 20.39
N ASP A 190 43.09 -1.51 20.39
CA ASP A 190 43.69 -0.82 19.25
C ASP A 190 44.32 -1.86 18.30
N ASP A 191 43.52 -2.43 17.41
CA ASP A 191 43.98 -3.26 16.30
C ASP A 191 44.71 -2.38 15.28
N ASN A 192 46.03 -2.27 15.42
CA ASN A 192 46.91 -1.69 14.42
C ASN A 192 48.17 -2.52 14.25
N GLN A 193 48.07 -3.61 13.48
CA GLN A 193 49.17 -4.15 12.65
C GLN A 193 48.71 -5.10 11.56
#